data_AF-A0A0M2S492-F1
#
_entry.id   AF-A0A0M2S492-F1
#
_cell.length_a   1.000
_cell.length_b   1.000
_cell.length_c   1.000
_cell.angle_alpha   90.00
_cell.angle_beta   90.00
_cell.angle_gamma   90.00
#
_symmetry.space_group_name_H-M   'P 1'
#
loop_
_entity.id
_entity.type
_entity.pdbx_description
1 polymer ?
#
loop_
_entity_poly.entity_id
_entity_poly.type
_entity_poly.pdbx_seq_one_letter_code
_entity_poly.pdbx_strand_id
1 'polypeptide(L)'
;MRRSMPAAGLALALFATMAATVTATAAAAAPAPVSVAAPLAAAAPDISVTNVQAHLTQLNTIASNNGGTRRAGSAGYTASVAYVKSKLQAAGYTVTEQTCTSCTYPGSNLIAEWPQGPADQVVMFGAHLDSVSAGPGINDNGSGSATLLENALVLASQQPTMSKRVRFAWWNGEEQGLQGSKYYVGQLSSTQRGYIKAYYNFDMVGSPNGGYFINRITSATAAPLKAYWDSFNLQPEENTEGAGRSDDYSFANAGIQTSGYAAGASYTKTSAQASKWGGTAGAAYDGCYHRSCDTTANINATVLNRSADGVAYTIWNTAVGGTPTNDFSLAVSPTSGSVARGGSTTATVSTATTSGSAQTVSLSASGAPSGVTVSFSPSSVTSGGSATMTVSASSSATTGTFTITVTGTGSATRTAGYTLTVTGTGGCAGGQLIVNGGFESGSSPWTATSGVITNDSGQAARSGSYKAWLDGYGSSHTDSLAQTVSLPAGCASYTLAFWLHIDTAETTTSTAYDKLTVQVGGTTVATYSNLNAASGYQQRTVNLAGYAGQTVTLKWTGVEDASLQTSFVIDDVTVQVG
;
A
#
# COMPACT_ATOMS: atom_id res chain seq x y z
N MET A 1 5.76 85.02 -29.73
CA MET A 1 4.75 85.15 -30.79
C MET A 1 5.23 84.45 -32.05
N ARG A 2 4.30 83.75 -32.70
CA ARG A 2 4.44 82.72 -33.75
C ARG A 2 5.50 83.00 -34.81
N ARG A 3 6.25 81.96 -35.19
CA ARG A 3 7.00 81.91 -36.44
C ARG A 3 6.93 80.50 -37.05
N SER A 4 6.51 80.45 -38.30
CA SER A 4 6.73 79.34 -39.21
C SER A 4 7.09 79.88 -40.57
N MET A 5 8.15 79.27 -41.14
CA MET A 5 8.59 79.26 -42.54
C MET A 5 9.31 80.52 -43.07
N PRO A 6 10.24 80.39 -44.04
CA PRO A 6 10.31 79.36 -45.09
C PRO A 6 11.69 78.74 -45.40
N ALA A 7 11.63 77.81 -46.36
CA ALA A 7 12.68 77.03 -47.00
C ALA A 7 13.69 77.85 -47.83
N ALA A 8 14.89 77.27 -48.03
CA ALA A 8 15.55 77.17 -49.33
C ALA A 8 16.86 76.38 -49.15
N GLY A 9 17.09 75.38 -50.01
CA GLY A 9 18.36 74.65 -50.08
C GLY A 9 19.43 75.41 -50.86
N LEU A 10 20.69 75.01 -50.67
CA LEU A 10 21.71 75.02 -51.71
C LEU A 10 22.85 74.08 -51.29
N ALA A 11 23.25 73.21 -52.21
CA ALA A 11 24.38 72.31 -52.07
C ALA A 11 25.69 73.02 -52.46
N LEU A 12 26.80 72.69 -51.78
CA LEU A 12 28.13 72.74 -52.39
C LEU A 12 29.07 71.73 -51.72
N ALA A 13 29.69 70.93 -52.59
CA ALA A 13 30.75 69.94 -52.37
C ALA A 13 32.06 70.61 -51.85
N LEU A 14 33.16 69.96 -51.46
CA LEU A 14 33.72 68.61 -51.45
C LEU A 14 34.95 68.71 -50.52
N PHE A 15 35.41 67.66 -49.84
CA PHE A 15 36.82 67.22 -49.84
C PHE A 15 37.00 65.95 -49.01
N ALA A 16 37.81 65.07 -49.57
CA ALA A 16 37.96 63.67 -49.25
C ALA A 16 39.04 63.39 -48.18
N THR A 17 38.88 62.29 -47.46
CA THR A 17 39.97 61.55 -46.82
C THR A 17 39.81 60.06 -47.11
N MET A 18 40.83 59.50 -47.78
CA MET A 18 41.06 58.07 -47.99
C MET A 18 41.37 57.36 -46.66
N ALA A 19 40.85 56.14 -46.47
CA ALA A 19 41.57 55.05 -45.82
C ALA A 19 40.94 53.67 -46.12
N ALA A 20 41.72 52.86 -46.85
CA ALA A 20 41.84 51.40 -46.87
C ALA A 20 40.60 50.51 -46.65
N THR A 21 40.28 49.80 -47.74
CA THR A 21 39.45 48.59 -47.81
C THR A 21 40.04 47.42 -47.03
N VAL A 22 39.26 46.86 -46.10
CA VAL A 22 39.38 45.47 -45.66
C VAL A 22 38.17 44.71 -46.20
N THR A 23 38.39 43.85 -47.18
CA THR A 23 37.40 42.91 -47.69
C THR A 23 37.18 41.81 -46.66
N ALA A 24 36.15 41.96 -45.83
CA ALA A 24 35.58 40.84 -45.09
C ALA A 24 34.55 40.16 -45.99
N THR A 25 34.90 39.00 -46.54
CA THR A 25 33.93 38.05 -47.09
C THR A 25 33.00 37.65 -45.95
N ALA A 26 31.78 38.20 -45.95
CA ALA A 26 30.70 37.71 -45.10
C ALA A 26 30.37 36.29 -45.56
N ALA A 27 30.86 35.29 -44.82
CA ALA A 27 30.32 33.95 -44.92
C ALA A 27 28.82 34.05 -44.63
N ALA A 28 28.00 33.65 -45.60
CA ALA A 28 26.57 33.53 -45.42
C ALA A 28 26.31 32.62 -44.21
N ALA A 29 25.91 33.21 -43.10
CA ALA A 29 25.43 32.44 -41.96
C ALA A 29 24.22 31.65 -42.44
N ALA A 30 24.32 30.32 -42.37
CA ALA A 30 23.20 29.43 -42.59
C ALA A 30 22.01 29.93 -41.75
N PRO A 31 20.77 29.87 -42.27
CA PRO A 31 19.60 30.27 -41.49
C PRO A 31 19.63 29.49 -40.18
N ALA A 32 19.58 30.21 -39.06
CA ALA A 32 19.44 29.60 -37.75
C ALA A 32 18.26 28.63 -37.82
N PRO A 33 18.39 27.40 -37.30
CA PRO A 33 17.27 26.48 -37.28
C PRO A 33 16.13 27.18 -36.55
N VAL A 34 15.01 27.36 -37.26
CA VAL A 34 13.75 27.79 -36.68
C VAL A 34 13.52 26.81 -35.52
N SER A 35 13.50 27.29 -34.27
CA SER A 35 13.17 26.41 -33.16
C SER A 35 11.74 25.95 -33.41
N VAL A 36 11.60 24.71 -33.86
CA VAL A 36 10.32 24.04 -33.90
C VAL A 36 9.84 24.08 -32.45
N ALA A 37 8.72 24.76 -32.20
CA ALA A 37 8.09 24.75 -30.89
C ALA A 37 8.05 23.29 -30.42
N ALA A 38 8.46 23.04 -29.18
CA ALA A 38 8.35 21.71 -28.60
C ALA A 38 6.92 21.20 -28.85
N PRO A 39 6.74 19.96 -29.32
CA PRO A 39 5.40 19.44 -29.49
C PRO A 39 4.71 19.53 -28.12
N LEU A 40 3.49 20.11 -28.09
CA LEU A 40 2.58 19.92 -26.96
C LEU A 40 2.55 18.42 -26.70
N ALA A 41 3.06 17.99 -25.54
CA ALA A 41 2.85 16.62 -25.10
C ALA A 41 1.35 16.47 -24.84
N ALA A 42 0.58 16.02 -25.84
CA ALA A 42 -0.85 15.82 -25.70
C ALA A 42 -1.11 14.65 -24.73
N ALA A 43 -1.21 14.99 -23.45
CA ALA A 43 -1.72 14.11 -22.40
C ALA A 43 -3.20 14.41 -22.07
N ALA A 44 -3.70 15.61 -22.41
CA ALA A 44 -5.10 16.00 -22.27
C ALA A 44 -5.89 15.67 -23.55
N PRO A 45 -7.13 15.12 -23.44
CA PRO A 45 -7.98 14.82 -24.59
C PRO A 45 -8.51 16.10 -25.24
N ASP A 46 -8.75 16.03 -26.54
CA ASP A 46 -9.51 17.02 -27.31
C ASP A 46 -10.98 17.02 -26.86
N ILE A 47 -11.58 18.21 -26.72
CA ILE A 47 -12.98 18.37 -26.35
C ILE A 47 -13.78 18.70 -27.60
N SER A 48 -14.65 17.78 -28.00
CA SER A 48 -15.48 17.97 -29.20
C SER A 48 -16.37 19.20 -29.08
N VAL A 49 -16.06 20.27 -29.82
CA VAL A 49 -16.93 21.46 -29.88
C VAL A 49 -18.33 21.14 -30.36
N THR A 50 -18.50 20.11 -31.19
CA THR A 50 -19.82 19.62 -31.60
C THR A 50 -20.65 19.16 -30.40
N ASN A 51 -20.04 18.45 -29.44
CA ASN A 51 -20.73 18.02 -28.22
C ASN A 51 -21.02 19.21 -27.31
N VAL A 52 -20.09 20.16 -27.19
CA VAL A 52 -20.32 21.42 -26.45
C VAL A 52 -21.51 22.19 -27.07
N GLN A 53 -21.56 22.33 -28.39
CA GLN A 53 -22.68 22.97 -29.10
C GLN A 53 -23.99 22.19 -28.98
N ALA A 54 -23.94 20.86 -28.86
CA ALA A 54 -25.13 20.06 -28.56
C ALA A 54 -25.69 20.39 -27.17
N HIS A 55 -24.84 20.57 -26.15
CA HIS A 55 -25.27 21.05 -24.84
C HIS A 55 -25.88 22.46 -24.91
N LEU A 56 -25.28 23.39 -25.67
CA LEU A 56 -25.85 24.73 -25.89
C LEU A 56 -27.23 24.66 -26.55
N THR A 57 -27.40 23.79 -27.53
CA THR A 57 -28.69 23.55 -28.20
C THR A 57 -29.75 23.03 -27.21
N GLN A 58 -29.35 22.14 -26.30
CA GLN A 58 -30.25 21.65 -25.25
C GLN A 58 -30.64 22.76 -24.26
N LEU A 59 -29.68 23.58 -23.81
CA LEU A 59 -29.97 24.73 -22.96
C LEU A 59 -30.89 25.74 -23.65
N ASN A 60 -30.67 26.04 -24.93
CA ASN A 60 -31.57 26.91 -25.72
C ASN A 60 -32.98 26.33 -25.85
N THR A 61 -33.09 25.02 -26.05
CA THR A 61 -34.38 24.31 -26.09
C THR A 61 -35.09 24.39 -24.74
N ILE A 62 -34.37 24.19 -23.64
CA ILE A 62 -34.89 24.35 -22.28
C ILE A 62 -35.42 25.77 -22.07
N ALA A 63 -34.65 26.79 -22.43
CA ALA A 63 -35.10 28.18 -22.34
C ALA A 63 -36.38 28.41 -23.13
N SER A 64 -36.40 27.99 -24.40
CA SER A 64 -37.53 28.16 -25.32
C SER A 64 -38.81 27.52 -24.79
N ASN A 65 -38.69 26.33 -24.19
CA ASN A 65 -39.81 25.60 -23.58
C ASN A 65 -40.27 26.18 -22.24
N ASN A 66 -39.52 27.12 -21.65
CA ASN A 66 -39.75 27.64 -20.30
C ASN A 66 -39.76 29.18 -20.26
N GLY A 67 -40.41 29.81 -21.23
CA GLY A 67 -40.60 31.27 -21.24
C GLY A 67 -39.41 32.06 -21.81
N GLY A 68 -38.53 31.42 -22.57
CA GLY A 68 -37.43 32.04 -23.29
C GLY A 68 -36.18 32.35 -22.44
N THR A 69 -36.08 31.80 -21.23
CA THR A 69 -35.01 32.13 -20.27
C THR A 69 -34.64 30.95 -19.37
N ARG A 70 -33.45 30.99 -18.78
CA ARG A 70 -32.97 30.09 -17.72
C ARG A 70 -32.63 30.85 -16.45
N ARG A 71 -33.25 32.02 -16.22
CA ARG A 71 -33.04 32.83 -15.01
C ARG A 71 -33.27 32.04 -13.73
N ALA A 72 -32.47 32.30 -12.70
CA ALA A 72 -32.68 31.80 -11.36
C ALA A 72 -34.16 31.89 -10.91
N GLY A 73 -34.63 30.83 -10.27
CA GLY A 73 -36.02 30.66 -9.84
C GLY A 73 -37.04 30.38 -10.95
N SER A 74 -36.63 30.37 -12.23
CA SER A 74 -37.52 29.97 -13.33
C SER A 74 -37.59 28.45 -13.52
N ALA A 75 -38.63 27.99 -14.22
CA ALA A 75 -38.72 26.61 -14.68
C ALA A 75 -37.55 26.24 -15.63
N GLY A 76 -37.07 27.21 -16.42
CA GLY A 76 -35.92 27.02 -17.32
C GLY A 76 -34.61 26.76 -16.57
N TYR A 77 -34.38 27.44 -15.44
CA TYR A 77 -33.22 27.14 -14.57
C TYR A 77 -33.33 25.74 -13.97
N THR A 78 -34.49 25.40 -13.41
CA THR A 78 -34.75 24.09 -12.79
C THR A 78 -34.52 22.95 -13.80
N ALA A 79 -35.03 23.10 -15.02
CA ALA A 79 -34.81 22.14 -16.10
C ALA A 79 -33.35 22.08 -16.55
N SER A 80 -32.61 23.20 -16.51
CA SER A 80 -31.17 23.24 -16.81
C SER A 80 -30.37 22.45 -15.77
N VAL A 81 -30.64 22.65 -14.47
CA VAL A 81 -30.03 21.87 -13.38
C VAL A 81 -30.31 20.39 -13.57
N ALA A 82 -31.56 20.01 -13.84
CA ALA A 82 -31.95 18.62 -14.06
C ALA A 82 -31.20 17.98 -15.24
N TYR A 83 -31.06 18.71 -16.35
CA TYR A 83 -30.29 18.28 -17.52
C TYR A 83 -28.83 17.98 -17.17
N VAL A 84 -28.12 18.96 -16.60
CA VAL A 84 -26.70 18.83 -16.24
C VAL A 84 -26.50 17.71 -15.22
N LYS A 85 -27.35 17.66 -14.18
CA LYS A 85 -27.35 16.60 -13.16
C LYS A 85 -27.47 15.21 -13.77
N SER A 86 -28.44 15.00 -14.67
CA SER A 86 -28.68 13.68 -15.26
C SER A 86 -27.46 13.16 -16.04
N LYS A 87 -26.78 14.05 -16.77
CA LYS A 87 -25.56 13.71 -17.54
C LYS A 87 -24.41 13.34 -16.61
N LEU A 88 -24.19 14.11 -15.56
CA LEU A 88 -23.11 13.88 -14.60
C LEU A 88 -23.33 12.60 -13.78
N GLN A 89 -24.56 12.34 -13.33
CA GLN A 89 -24.91 11.10 -12.62
C GLN A 89 -24.71 9.88 -13.52
N ALA A 90 -25.14 9.96 -14.79
CA ALA A 90 -24.91 8.89 -15.76
C ALA A 90 -23.42 8.63 -16.04
N ALA A 91 -22.58 9.67 -15.91
CA ALA A 91 -21.13 9.57 -16.04
C ALA A 91 -20.41 9.14 -14.74
N GLY A 92 -21.14 8.86 -13.65
CA GLY A 92 -20.57 8.33 -12.40
C GLY A 92 -20.09 9.37 -11.38
N TYR A 93 -20.45 10.65 -11.56
CA TYR A 93 -20.15 11.68 -10.55
C TYR A 93 -21.03 11.53 -9.31
N THR A 94 -20.46 11.90 -8.15
CA THR A 94 -21.28 12.18 -6.96
C THR A 94 -21.84 13.59 -7.07
N VAL A 95 -23.13 13.70 -7.34
CA VAL A 95 -23.80 14.99 -7.60
C VAL A 95 -24.64 15.44 -6.42
N THR A 96 -24.38 16.65 -5.94
CA THR A 96 -25.10 17.31 -4.84
C THR A 96 -25.82 18.55 -5.38
N GLU A 97 -27.11 18.65 -5.10
CA GLU A 97 -27.86 19.90 -5.25
C GLU A 97 -27.84 20.66 -3.93
N GLN A 98 -27.14 21.79 -3.91
CA GLN A 98 -27.12 22.69 -2.76
C GLN A 98 -28.13 23.82 -3.02
N THR A 99 -29.31 23.72 -2.41
CA THR A 99 -30.31 24.80 -2.49
C THR A 99 -29.82 26.05 -1.77
N CYS A 100 -29.69 27.15 -2.50
CA CYS A 100 -29.41 28.47 -1.94
C CYS A 100 -30.70 29.08 -1.37
N THR A 101 -30.94 28.89 -0.08
CA THR A 101 -32.18 29.34 0.58
C THR A 101 -32.22 30.84 0.86
N SER A 102 -31.05 31.50 0.94
CA SER A 102 -30.94 32.94 1.14
C SER A 102 -30.80 33.74 -0.17
N CYS A 103 -30.84 33.07 -1.33
CA CYS A 103 -30.83 33.74 -2.62
C CYS A 103 -32.18 34.44 -2.87
N THR A 104 -32.18 35.57 -3.58
CA THR A 104 -33.38 36.29 -4.03
C THR A 104 -34.33 35.35 -4.77
N TYR A 105 -33.78 34.45 -5.58
CA TYR A 105 -34.49 33.33 -6.17
C TYR A 105 -33.91 32.02 -5.64
N PRO A 106 -34.60 31.35 -4.70
CA PRO A 106 -34.15 30.05 -4.21
C PRO A 106 -34.00 29.05 -5.36
N GLY A 107 -32.83 28.42 -5.43
CA GLY A 107 -32.45 27.50 -6.51
C GLY A 107 -31.20 26.71 -6.15
N SER A 108 -31.00 25.56 -6.81
CA SER A 108 -29.87 24.67 -6.54
C SER A 108 -28.61 25.16 -7.24
N ASN A 109 -27.53 25.37 -6.49
CA ASN A 109 -26.18 25.15 -7.02
C ASN A 109 -26.03 23.64 -7.28
N LEU A 110 -25.41 23.26 -8.39
CA LEU A 110 -25.12 21.85 -8.68
C LEU A 110 -23.63 21.59 -8.51
N ILE A 111 -23.25 20.71 -7.58
CA ILE A 111 -21.86 20.35 -7.31
C ILE A 111 -21.64 18.90 -7.73
N ALA A 112 -20.69 18.65 -8.61
CA ALA A 112 -20.36 17.30 -9.07
C ALA A 112 -18.91 16.96 -8.71
N GLU A 113 -18.75 15.95 -7.87
CA GLU A 113 -17.46 15.48 -7.41
C GLU A 113 -17.06 14.20 -8.14
N TRP A 114 -15.88 14.22 -8.77
CA TRP A 114 -15.29 13.02 -9.33
C TRP A 114 -14.79 12.14 -8.17
N PRO A 115 -15.16 10.85 -8.10
CA PRO A 115 -14.90 10.01 -6.93
C PRO A 115 -13.42 9.70 -6.69
N GLN A 116 -12.54 9.89 -7.69
CA GLN A 116 -11.10 9.61 -7.56
C GLN A 116 -10.29 10.82 -7.06
N GLY A 117 -9.10 10.53 -6.50
CA GLY A 117 -8.16 11.52 -5.98
C GLY A 117 -8.40 11.87 -4.49
N PRO A 118 -7.41 12.47 -3.81
CA PRO A 118 -7.49 12.82 -2.39
C PRO A 118 -8.55 13.89 -2.08
N ALA A 119 -9.38 13.65 -1.06
CA ALA A 119 -10.52 14.51 -0.69
C ALA A 119 -10.11 15.89 -0.14
N ASP A 120 -8.89 16.00 0.38
CA ASP A 120 -8.29 17.21 0.96
C ASP A 120 -7.43 18.00 -0.05
N GLN A 121 -7.41 17.56 -1.31
CA GLN A 121 -6.71 18.18 -2.44
C GLN A 121 -7.68 18.34 -3.61
N VAL A 122 -8.50 19.39 -3.58
CA VAL A 122 -9.55 19.65 -4.56
C VAL A 122 -9.14 20.76 -5.51
N VAL A 123 -9.26 20.53 -6.82
CA VAL A 123 -9.26 21.57 -7.85
C VAL A 123 -10.69 21.75 -8.34
N MET A 124 -11.21 22.97 -8.23
CA MET A 124 -12.59 23.28 -8.59
C MET A 124 -12.68 24.00 -9.94
N PHE A 125 -13.71 23.68 -10.70
CA PHE A 125 -14.03 24.30 -11.98
C PHE A 125 -15.50 24.71 -11.96
N GLY A 126 -15.84 25.96 -12.28
CA GLY A 126 -17.20 26.46 -12.16
C GLY A 126 -17.62 27.46 -13.25
N ALA A 127 -18.93 27.49 -13.47
CA ALA A 127 -19.62 28.41 -14.36
C ALA A 127 -21.03 28.63 -13.81
N HIS A 128 -21.59 29.84 -13.89
CA HIS A 128 -23.01 29.98 -13.56
C HIS A 128 -23.88 29.37 -14.65
N LEU A 129 -25.02 28.85 -14.22
CA LEU A 129 -25.98 28.19 -15.09
C LEU A 129 -27.22 29.03 -15.33
N ASP A 130 -27.48 30.06 -14.52
CA ASP A 130 -28.60 30.97 -14.79
C ASP A 130 -28.29 31.93 -15.94
N SER A 131 -29.35 32.51 -16.50
CA SER A 131 -29.29 33.62 -17.46
C SER A 131 -30.01 34.84 -16.88
N VAL A 132 -29.91 36.00 -17.51
CA VAL A 132 -30.92 37.06 -17.33
C VAL A 132 -32.32 36.62 -17.80
N SER A 133 -33.37 37.35 -17.38
CA SER A 133 -34.75 37.15 -17.87
C SER A 133 -34.95 37.50 -19.34
N ALA A 134 -34.05 38.30 -19.93
CA ALA A 134 -34.23 38.86 -21.26
C ALA A 134 -34.05 37.84 -22.40
N GLY A 135 -33.40 36.71 -22.15
CA GLY A 135 -33.08 35.73 -23.18
C GLY A 135 -32.58 34.39 -22.63
N PRO A 136 -32.20 33.47 -23.54
CA PRO A 136 -31.80 32.12 -23.17
C PRO A 136 -30.39 32.04 -22.57
N GLY A 137 -29.57 33.08 -22.73
CA GLY A 137 -28.24 33.17 -22.11
C GLY A 137 -27.28 32.11 -22.62
N ILE A 138 -27.10 32.00 -23.94
CA ILE A 138 -26.31 30.93 -24.53
C ILE A 138 -24.82 31.21 -24.47
N ASN A 139 -24.37 32.41 -24.83
CA ASN A 139 -23.00 32.81 -24.48
C ASN A 139 -22.91 33.07 -22.99
N ASP A 140 -23.93 33.69 -22.38
CA ASP A 140 -23.96 34.12 -20.99
C ASP A 140 -25.02 33.39 -20.13
N ASN A 141 -24.70 32.29 -19.46
CA ASN A 141 -23.42 31.56 -19.53
C ASN A 141 -23.61 30.08 -19.85
N GLY A 142 -24.44 29.83 -20.88
CA GLY A 142 -24.51 28.52 -21.51
C GLY A 142 -23.14 28.03 -21.98
N SER A 143 -22.28 28.92 -22.50
CA SER A 143 -20.96 28.61 -23.05
C SER A 143 -20.04 27.97 -22.00
N GLY A 144 -19.84 28.61 -20.84
CA GLY A 144 -19.05 28.08 -19.75
C GLY A 144 -19.66 26.81 -19.17
N SER A 145 -20.98 26.83 -18.96
CA SER A 145 -21.73 25.67 -18.45
C SER A 145 -21.60 24.42 -19.33
N ALA A 146 -21.71 24.58 -20.65
CA ALA A 146 -21.60 23.50 -21.62
C ALA A 146 -20.15 23.00 -21.76
N THR A 147 -19.18 23.93 -21.78
CA THR A 147 -17.76 23.60 -21.80
C THR A 147 -17.36 22.75 -20.59
N LEU A 148 -17.82 23.12 -19.39
CA LEU A 148 -17.56 22.33 -18.18
C LEU A 148 -18.25 20.98 -18.20
N LEU A 149 -19.48 20.90 -18.71
CA LEU A 149 -20.22 19.64 -18.78
C LEU A 149 -19.47 18.65 -19.67
N GLU A 150 -19.07 19.05 -20.87
CA GLU A 150 -18.36 18.14 -21.78
C GLU A 150 -17.00 17.74 -21.21
N ASN A 151 -16.26 18.67 -20.58
CA ASN A 151 -15.01 18.34 -19.90
C ASN A 151 -15.21 17.31 -18.78
N ALA A 152 -16.29 17.43 -18.00
CA ALA A 152 -16.62 16.46 -16.97
C ALA A 152 -16.97 15.08 -17.57
N LEU A 153 -17.72 15.04 -18.67
CA LEU A 153 -18.07 13.80 -19.37
C LEU A 153 -16.83 13.12 -19.97
N VAL A 154 -15.92 13.90 -20.56
CA VAL A 154 -14.66 13.40 -21.10
C VAL A 154 -13.73 12.90 -19.98
N LEU A 155 -13.59 13.63 -18.86
CA LEU A 155 -12.83 13.15 -17.70
C LEU A 155 -13.34 11.79 -17.22
N ALA A 156 -14.67 11.62 -17.14
CA ALA A 156 -15.29 10.38 -16.72
C ALA A 156 -15.10 9.23 -17.73
N SER A 157 -15.08 9.52 -19.03
CA SER A 157 -14.84 8.49 -20.06
C SER A 157 -13.38 8.05 -20.13
N GLN A 158 -12.45 8.97 -19.87
CA GLN A 158 -11.01 8.68 -19.86
C GLN A 158 -10.55 7.95 -18.60
N GLN A 159 -11.26 8.13 -17.46
CA GLN A 159 -10.90 7.58 -16.15
C GLN A 159 -9.40 7.67 -15.80
N PRO A 160 -8.76 8.85 -15.92
CA PRO A 160 -7.35 8.97 -15.64
C PRO A 160 -7.09 8.83 -14.13
N THR A 161 -5.85 8.46 -13.78
CA THR A 161 -5.42 8.49 -12.37
C THR A 161 -5.29 9.93 -11.89
N MET A 162 -5.93 10.20 -10.75
CA MET A 162 -6.06 11.54 -10.20
C MET A 162 -5.04 11.79 -9.08
N SER A 163 -4.18 12.78 -9.27
CA SER A 163 -3.28 13.30 -8.21
C SER A 163 -3.99 14.28 -7.27
N LYS A 164 -5.05 14.93 -7.76
CA LYS A 164 -5.97 15.77 -6.98
C LYS A 164 -7.40 15.46 -7.39
N ARG A 165 -8.35 15.63 -6.47
CA ARG A 165 -9.77 15.47 -6.78
C ARG A 165 -10.27 16.65 -7.62
N VAL A 166 -11.08 16.36 -8.63
CA VAL A 166 -11.77 17.38 -9.44
C VAL A 166 -13.21 17.53 -8.95
N ARG A 167 -13.64 18.78 -8.77
CA ARG A 167 -15.02 19.12 -8.45
C ARG A 167 -15.52 20.19 -9.42
N PHE A 168 -16.60 19.88 -10.12
CA PHE A 168 -17.30 20.83 -10.99
C PHE A 168 -18.45 21.49 -10.24
N ALA A 169 -18.78 22.73 -10.59
CA ALA A 169 -19.89 23.45 -10.01
C ALA A 169 -20.65 24.30 -11.04
N TRP A 170 -21.98 24.29 -10.93
CA TRP A 170 -22.88 25.16 -11.68
C TRP A 170 -23.66 26.04 -10.71
N TRP A 171 -23.50 27.35 -10.84
CA TRP A 171 -24.02 28.31 -9.85
C TRP A 171 -25.43 28.83 -10.19
N ASN A 172 -26.18 29.14 -9.14
CA ASN A 172 -27.48 29.82 -9.20
C ASN A 172 -27.32 31.30 -8.89
N GLY A 173 -28.08 32.16 -9.58
CA GLY A 173 -28.24 33.56 -9.22
C GLY A 173 -26.93 34.36 -9.27
N GLU A 174 -26.04 34.03 -10.19
CA GLU A 174 -24.88 34.85 -10.51
C GLU A 174 -25.34 36.25 -10.95
N GLU A 175 -26.36 36.25 -11.82
CA GLU A 175 -26.98 37.43 -12.44
C GLU A 175 -27.73 38.31 -11.42
N GLN A 176 -27.84 37.85 -10.17
CA GLN A 176 -28.39 38.59 -9.04
C GLN A 176 -27.31 39.00 -8.02
N GLY A 177 -26.05 38.95 -8.45
CA GLY A 177 -24.89 39.38 -7.67
C GLY A 177 -24.17 38.23 -6.98
N LEU A 178 -23.81 37.19 -7.74
CA LEU A 178 -22.96 36.06 -7.32
C LEU A 178 -23.58 35.24 -6.18
N GLN A 179 -24.91 35.18 -6.09
CA GLN A 179 -25.57 34.72 -4.86
C GLN A 179 -25.29 33.25 -4.57
N GLY A 180 -25.30 32.39 -5.60
CA GLY A 180 -25.02 30.97 -5.49
C GLY A 180 -23.59 30.67 -5.04
N SER A 181 -22.58 31.27 -5.69
CA SER A 181 -21.19 31.08 -5.31
C SER A 181 -20.87 31.68 -3.94
N LYS A 182 -21.43 32.86 -3.60
CA LYS A 182 -21.34 33.44 -2.24
C LYS A 182 -21.93 32.51 -1.19
N TYR A 183 -23.09 31.93 -1.48
CA TYR A 183 -23.72 30.97 -0.58
C TYR A 183 -22.85 29.74 -0.38
N TYR A 184 -22.36 29.11 -1.47
CA TYR A 184 -21.50 27.94 -1.39
C TYR A 184 -20.26 28.20 -0.53
N VAL A 185 -19.52 29.27 -0.85
CA VAL A 185 -18.28 29.63 -0.13
C VAL A 185 -18.57 29.99 1.33
N GLY A 186 -19.69 30.67 1.61
CA GLY A 186 -20.13 31.01 2.96
C GLY A 186 -20.46 29.81 3.84
N GLN A 187 -20.80 28.65 3.25
CA GLN A 187 -21.03 27.40 3.98
C GLN A 187 -19.74 26.60 4.24
N LEU A 188 -18.61 26.98 3.65
CA LEU A 188 -17.36 26.25 3.85
C LEU A 188 -16.66 26.66 5.16
N SER A 189 -16.39 25.66 6.01
CA SER A 189 -15.45 25.80 7.12
C SER A 189 -14.05 26.20 6.63
N SER A 190 -13.21 26.72 7.54
CA SER A 190 -11.80 27.02 7.24
C SER A 190 -11.05 25.79 6.70
N THR A 191 -11.29 24.61 7.28
CA THR A 191 -10.71 23.34 6.83
C THR A 191 -11.14 22.99 5.41
N GLN A 192 -12.44 23.08 5.11
CA GLN A 192 -12.96 22.78 3.76
C GLN A 192 -12.44 23.79 2.73
N ARG A 193 -12.28 25.07 3.09
CA ARG A 193 -11.62 26.06 2.23
C ARG A 193 -10.17 25.68 1.96
N GLY A 194 -9.44 25.21 2.98
CA GLY A 194 -8.08 24.70 2.84
C GLY A 194 -7.94 23.48 1.93
N TYR A 195 -9.02 22.73 1.68
CA TYR A 195 -9.02 21.61 0.72
C TYR A 195 -9.06 22.08 -0.73
N ILE A 196 -9.58 23.28 -1.02
CA ILE A 196 -9.68 23.81 -2.38
C ILE A 196 -8.37 24.52 -2.73
N LYS A 197 -7.59 23.92 -3.63
CA LYS A 197 -6.25 24.42 -4.01
C LYS A 197 -6.31 25.50 -5.07
N ALA A 198 -7.32 25.44 -5.93
CA ALA A 198 -7.63 26.46 -6.93
C ALA A 198 -9.11 26.37 -7.34
N TYR A 199 -9.68 27.51 -7.75
CA TYR A 199 -10.97 27.59 -8.42
C TYR A 199 -10.81 28.24 -9.80
N TYR A 200 -11.26 27.54 -10.84
CA TYR A 200 -11.21 27.98 -12.23
C TYR A 200 -12.61 28.34 -12.72
N ASN A 201 -12.79 29.56 -13.22
CA ASN A 201 -14.07 30.10 -13.63
C ASN A 201 -14.19 30.25 -15.14
N PHE A 202 -15.35 29.92 -15.70
CA PHE A 202 -15.58 30.00 -17.14
C PHE A 202 -16.89 30.72 -17.37
N ASP A 203 -16.77 31.95 -17.84
CA ASP A 203 -17.90 32.87 -17.99
C ASP A 203 -17.78 33.63 -19.31
N MET A 204 -18.80 33.44 -20.15
CA MET A 204 -18.83 33.92 -21.54
C MET A 204 -17.59 33.51 -22.34
N VAL A 205 -17.42 32.21 -22.58
CA VAL A 205 -16.24 31.63 -23.28
C VAL A 205 -16.50 31.36 -24.77
N GLY A 206 -17.56 31.94 -25.33
CA GLY A 206 -18.01 31.70 -26.71
C GLY A 206 -18.35 32.95 -27.52
N SER A 207 -17.97 34.16 -27.07
CA SER A 207 -18.42 35.42 -27.68
C SER A 207 -18.20 35.50 -29.19
N PRO A 208 -19.18 36.01 -29.98
CA PRO A 208 -19.16 35.97 -31.45
C PRO A 208 -17.97 36.73 -32.06
N ASN A 209 -17.63 37.87 -31.46
CA ASN A 209 -16.44 38.67 -31.78
C ASN A 209 -15.40 38.53 -30.64
N GLY A 210 -15.25 37.32 -30.08
CA GLY A 210 -14.51 37.10 -28.84
C GLY A 210 -13.03 37.48 -28.87
N GLY A 211 -12.51 37.83 -27.69
CA GLY A 211 -11.08 37.88 -27.38
C GLY A 211 -10.61 36.65 -26.59
N TYR A 212 -9.35 36.66 -26.17
CA TYR A 212 -8.78 35.60 -25.32
C TYR A 212 -8.29 36.23 -24.02
N PHE A 213 -9.15 36.21 -23.01
CA PHE A 213 -8.88 36.83 -21.71
C PHE A 213 -8.73 35.79 -20.60
N ILE A 214 -7.73 35.98 -19.75
CA ILE A 214 -7.46 35.13 -18.58
C ILE A 214 -7.58 35.97 -17.31
N ASN A 215 -8.33 35.48 -16.33
CA ASN A 215 -8.41 36.11 -15.01
C ASN A 215 -7.08 35.92 -14.27
N ARG A 216 -6.49 37.01 -13.75
CA ARG A 216 -5.22 37.01 -13.01
C ARG A 216 -4.11 36.30 -13.79
N ILE A 217 -3.91 36.70 -15.05
CA ILE A 217 -3.06 36.05 -16.06
C ILE A 217 -1.61 35.84 -15.61
N THR A 218 -1.11 36.66 -14.69
CA THR A 218 0.26 36.57 -14.14
C THR A 218 0.36 35.66 -12.91
N SER A 219 -0.74 35.11 -12.41
CA SER A 219 -0.76 34.22 -11.24
C SER A 219 -0.28 32.81 -11.58
N ALA A 220 0.23 32.10 -10.58
CA ALA A 220 0.58 30.69 -10.71
C ALA A 220 -0.63 29.82 -11.11
N THR A 221 -1.83 30.17 -10.61
CA THR A 221 -3.08 29.48 -10.96
C THR A 221 -3.42 29.61 -12.44
N ALA A 222 -3.12 30.75 -13.06
CA ALA A 222 -3.38 31.01 -14.48
C ALA A 222 -2.38 30.33 -15.43
N ALA A 223 -1.23 29.87 -14.94
CA ALA A 223 -0.15 29.32 -15.77
C ALA A 223 -0.60 28.22 -16.76
N PRO A 224 -1.37 27.17 -16.38
CA PRO A 224 -1.81 26.15 -17.34
C PRO A 224 -2.76 26.69 -18.42
N LEU A 225 -3.67 27.58 -18.04
CA LEU A 225 -4.58 28.26 -18.99
C LEU A 225 -3.77 29.07 -20.01
N LYS A 226 -2.83 29.89 -19.53
CA LYS A 226 -1.98 30.72 -20.38
C LYS A 226 -1.10 29.89 -21.30
N ALA A 227 -0.48 28.82 -20.79
CA ALA A 227 0.37 27.92 -21.56
C ALA A 227 -0.38 27.30 -22.75
N TYR A 228 -1.63 26.90 -22.54
CA TYR A 228 -2.45 26.36 -23.62
C TYR A 228 -2.66 27.40 -24.73
N TRP A 229 -3.12 28.62 -24.43
CA TRP A 229 -3.33 29.64 -25.48
C TRP A 229 -2.04 30.22 -26.07
N ASP A 230 -0.95 30.29 -25.30
CA ASP A 230 0.37 30.67 -25.81
C ASP A 230 0.89 29.68 -26.86
N SER A 231 0.58 28.39 -26.74
CA SER A 231 0.97 27.39 -27.75
C SER A 231 0.31 27.60 -29.12
N PHE A 232 -0.76 28.38 -29.19
CA PHE A 232 -1.40 28.83 -30.44
C PHE A 232 -0.97 30.24 -30.84
N ASN A 233 0.01 30.83 -30.15
CA ASN A 233 0.46 32.21 -30.33
C ASN A 233 -0.70 33.23 -30.23
N LEU A 234 -1.69 32.98 -29.37
CA LEU A 234 -2.85 33.85 -29.23
C LEU A 234 -2.56 35.12 -28.45
N GLN A 235 -1.49 35.15 -27.63
CA GLN A 235 -1.12 36.31 -26.81
C GLN A 235 -2.31 36.80 -25.96
N PRO A 236 -2.81 35.97 -25.03
CA PRO A 236 -3.96 36.32 -24.21
C PRO A 236 -3.71 37.54 -23.34
N GLU A 237 -4.78 38.26 -23.00
CA GLU A 237 -4.76 39.46 -22.16
C GLU A 237 -5.41 39.20 -20.79
N GLU A 238 -5.14 40.08 -19.82
CA GLU A 238 -5.85 40.06 -18.53
C GLU A 238 -7.34 40.37 -18.75
N ASN A 239 -8.21 39.60 -18.10
CA ASN A 239 -9.65 39.89 -18.10
C ASN A 239 -9.97 41.09 -17.18
N THR A 240 -9.99 42.29 -17.77
CA THR A 240 -10.34 43.51 -17.04
C THR A 240 -11.84 43.80 -17.00
N GLU A 241 -12.62 43.36 -17.99
CA GLU A 241 -14.07 43.60 -18.06
C GLU A 241 -14.85 42.80 -17.00
N GLY A 242 -14.46 41.54 -16.78
CA GLY A 242 -15.08 40.64 -15.80
C GLY A 242 -14.50 40.72 -14.39
N ALA A 243 -13.49 41.57 -14.15
CA ALA A 243 -12.78 41.63 -12.88
C ALA A 243 -13.72 41.94 -11.70
N GLY A 244 -13.83 41.01 -10.76
CA GLY A 244 -14.67 41.14 -9.56
C GLY A 244 -16.17 41.01 -9.80
N ARG A 245 -16.57 40.55 -10.99
CA ARG A 245 -17.98 40.51 -11.43
C ARG A 245 -18.53 39.11 -11.71
N SER A 246 -17.73 38.06 -11.55
CA SER A 246 -18.15 36.66 -11.76
C SER A 246 -17.85 35.79 -10.53
N ASP A 247 -18.26 34.53 -10.54
CA ASP A 247 -18.28 33.65 -9.37
C ASP A 247 -16.91 33.41 -8.72
N ASP A 248 -15.82 33.57 -9.46
CA ASP A 248 -14.45 33.48 -8.92
C ASP A 248 -14.18 34.51 -7.83
N TYR A 249 -14.88 35.63 -7.84
CA TYR A 249 -14.74 36.66 -6.83
C TYR A 249 -15.17 36.19 -5.44
N SER A 250 -16.19 35.33 -5.35
CA SER A 250 -16.62 34.72 -4.09
C SER A 250 -15.50 33.86 -3.47
N PHE A 251 -14.79 33.10 -4.29
CA PHE A 251 -13.66 32.26 -3.87
C PHE A 251 -12.42 33.09 -3.51
N ALA A 252 -12.10 34.11 -4.33
CA ALA A 252 -10.98 35.00 -4.10
C ALA A 252 -11.12 35.77 -2.76
N ASN A 253 -12.32 36.27 -2.45
CA ASN A 253 -12.60 36.94 -1.17
C ASN A 253 -12.47 36.03 0.04
N ALA A 254 -12.58 34.71 -0.15
CA ALA A 254 -12.37 33.71 0.88
C ALA A 254 -10.91 33.20 0.97
N GLY A 255 -9.99 33.78 0.20
CA GLY A 255 -8.57 33.43 0.18
C GLY A 255 -8.22 32.22 -0.70
N ILE A 256 -9.15 31.74 -1.53
CA ILE A 256 -8.89 30.65 -2.47
C ILE A 256 -8.32 31.26 -3.76
N GLN A 257 -7.22 30.70 -4.26
CA GLN A 257 -6.61 31.17 -5.50
C GLN A 257 -7.52 30.87 -6.69
N THR A 258 -7.69 31.85 -7.58
CA THR A 258 -8.59 31.70 -8.73
C THR A 258 -7.98 32.18 -10.05
N SER A 259 -8.46 31.60 -11.14
CA SER A 259 -8.23 32.06 -12.51
C SER A 259 -9.41 31.60 -13.38
N GLY A 260 -9.34 31.78 -14.69
CA GLY A 260 -10.46 31.48 -15.58
C GLY A 260 -10.30 32.03 -16.97
N TYR A 261 -11.20 31.64 -17.87
CA TYR A 261 -11.30 32.21 -19.21
C TYR A 261 -12.53 33.10 -19.35
N ALA A 262 -12.40 34.11 -20.19
CA ALA A 262 -13.50 34.89 -20.74
C ALA A 262 -13.19 35.28 -22.19
N ALA A 263 -14.23 35.50 -22.99
CA ALA A 263 -14.14 35.95 -24.36
C ALA A 263 -14.57 37.42 -24.55
N GLY A 264 -14.82 38.14 -23.45
CA GLY A 264 -15.30 39.52 -23.43
C GLY A 264 -16.82 39.61 -23.65
N ALA A 265 -17.42 40.66 -23.11
CA ALA A 265 -18.86 40.89 -23.13
C ALA A 265 -19.20 42.15 -23.95
N SER A 266 -19.63 43.21 -23.27
CA SER A 266 -20.07 44.46 -23.86
C SER A 266 -18.94 45.38 -24.35
N TYR A 267 -17.71 45.17 -23.88
CA TYR A 267 -16.58 46.04 -24.23
C TYR A 267 -16.24 45.94 -25.72
N THR A 268 -15.68 47.02 -26.25
CA THR A 268 -15.35 47.15 -27.65
C THR A 268 -13.99 46.53 -27.98
N LYS A 269 -13.96 45.62 -28.97
CA LYS A 269 -12.71 45.08 -29.50
C LYS A 269 -11.88 46.18 -30.16
N THR A 270 -10.65 46.36 -29.69
CA THR A 270 -9.71 47.33 -30.26
C THR A 270 -9.14 46.86 -31.59
N SER A 271 -8.58 47.79 -32.39
CA SER A 271 -7.87 47.43 -33.62
C SER A 271 -6.68 46.49 -33.36
N ALA A 272 -5.93 46.68 -32.28
CA ALA A 272 -4.80 45.82 -31.93
C ALA A 272 -5.26 44.38 -31.61
N GLN A 273 -6.35 44.23 -30.87
CA GLN A 273 -6.95 42.92 -30.57
C GLN A 273 -7.52 42.26 -31.83
N ALA A 274 -8.18 43.02 -32.71
CA ALA A 274 -8.65 42.50 -34.00
C ALA A 274 -7.48 42.04 -34.90
N SER A 275 -6.33 42.73 -34.86
CA SER A 275 -5.13 42.30 -35.59
C SER A 275 -4.58 40.95 -35.13
N LYS A 276 -4.68 40.61 -33.83
CA LYS A 276 -4.17 39.32 -33.32
C LYS A 276 -5.21 38.21 -33.20
N TRP A 277 -6.49 38.53 -33.01
CA TRP A 277 -7.55 37.54 -32.78
C TRP A 277 -8.57 37.47 -33.92
N GLY A 278 -8.49 38.38 -34.90
CA GLY A 278 -9.51 38.55 -35.91
C GLY A 278 -10.79 39.19 -35.36
N GLY A 279 -11.85 39.13 -36.16
CA GLY A 279 -13.14 39.75 -35.86
C GLY A 279 -13.18 41.24 -36.26
N THR A 280 -14.11 41.98 -35.66
CA THR A 280 -14.43 43.36 -36.06
C THR A 280 -13.98 44.36 -34.99
N ALA A 281 -12.99 45.18 -35.31
CA ALA A 281 -12.58 46.31 -34.46
C ALA A 281 -13.71 47.34 -34.38
N GLY A 282 -13.89 47.95 -33.21
CA GLY A 282 -14.96 48.92 -32.97
C GLY A 282 -16.33 48.32 -32.67
N ALA A 283 -16.48 46.99 -32.75
CA ALA A 283 -17.68 46.27 -32.31
C ALA A 283 -17.47 45.66 -30.91
N ALA A 284 -18.56 45.40 -30.19
CA ALA A 284 -18.52 44.66 -28.93
C ALA A 284 -17.97 43.24 -29.13
N TYR A 285 -17.41 42.61 -28.10
CA TYR A 285 -17.08 41.17 -28.14
C TYR A 285 -18.36 40.33 -28.27
N ASP A 286 -19.40 40.73 -27.55
CA ASP A 286 -20.75 40.19 -27.61
C ASP A 286 -21.79 41.33 -27.70
N GLY A 287 -22.37 41.52 -28.90
CA GLY A 287 -23.43 42.50 -29.14
C GLY A 287 -24.79 42.11 -28.56
N CYS A 288 -24.94 40.86 -28.13
CA CYS A 288 -26.15 40.28 -27.55
C CYS A 288 -26.06 40.07 -26.03
N TYR A 289 -25.01 40.56 -25.37
CA TYR A 289 -24.86 40.51 -23.91
C TYR A 289 -26.13 40.99 -23.18
N HIS A 290 -26.68 40.14 -22.31
CA HIS A 290 -27.94 40.34 -21.57
C HIS A 290 -29.17 40.64 -22.45
N ARG A 291 -29.22 40.16 -23.69
CA ARG A 291 -30.33 40.41 -24.64
C ARG A 291 -30.98 39.10 -25.12
N SER A 292 -32.17 39.23 -25.68
CA SER A 292 -32.93 38.11 -26.26
C SER A 292 -32.23 37.40 -27.42
N CYS A 293 -31.29 38.09 -28.10
CA CYS A 293 -30.54 37.52 -29.21
C CYS A 293 -29.35 36.64 -28.77
N ASP A 294 -29.07 36.51 -27.48
CA ASP A 294 -28.05 35.59 -26.96
C ASP A 294 -28.52 34.12 -27.03
N THR A 295 -28.60 33.62 -28.26
CA THR A 295 -29.08 32.30 -28.67
C THR A 295 -27.91 31.45 -29.19
N THR A 296 -28.16 30.24 -29.70
CA THR A 296 -27.12 29.43 -30.33
C THR A 296 -26.45 30.07 -31.56
N ALA A 297 -27.08 31.08 -32.17
CA ALA A 297 -26.46 31.88 -33.23
C ALA A 297 -25.40 32.88 -32.70
N ASN A 298 -25.37 33.14 -31.39
CA ASN A 298 -24.50 34.12 -30.73
C ASN A 298 -23.18 33.50 -30.24
N ILE A 299 -22.66 32.49 -30.94
CA ILE A 299 -21.49 31.72 -30.51
C ILE A 299 -20.44 31.65 -31.61
N ASN A 300 -19.20 31.98 -31.27
CA ASN A 300 -18.05 31.68 -32.10
C ASN A 300 -17.50 30.28 -31.78
N ALA A 301 -17.66 29.34 -32.70
CA ALA A 301 -17.23 27.96 -32.50
C ALA A 301 -15.71 27.81 -32.27
N THR A 302 -14.88 28.65 -32.89
CA THR A 302 -13.43 28.60 -32.71
C THR A 302 -13.01 29.06 -31.32
N VAL A 303 -13.62 30.13 -30.81
CA VAL A 303 -13.37 30.62 -29.44
C VAL A 303 -13.86 29.60 -28.41
N LEU A 304 -15.04 29.02 -28.63
CA LEU A 304 -15.60 27.97 -27.77
C LEU A 304 -14.73 26.71 -27.72
N ASN A 305 -14.28 26.20 -28.88
CA ASN A 305 -13.41 25.01 -28.96
C ASN A 305 -12.10 25.22 -28.19
N ARG A 306 -11.39 26.33 -28.47
CA ARG A 306 -10.13 26.65 -27.79
C ARG A 306 -10.30 26.85 -26.29
N SER A 307 -11.45 27.36 -25.86
CA SER A 307 -11.74 27.48 -24.43
C SER A 307 -11.98 26.09 -23.81
N ALA A 308 -12.75 25.24 -24.49
CA ALA A 308 -13.07 23.90 -24.02
C ALA A 308 -11.83 23.00 -23.88
N ASP A 309 -10.95 23.02 -24.89
CA ASP A 309 -9.69 22.28 -24.85
C ASP A 309 -8.71 22.85 -23.80
N GLY A 310 -8.70 24.17 -23.62
CA GLY A 310 -7.87 24.80 -22.59
C GLY A 310 -8.33 24.47 -21.17
N VAL A 311 -9.64 24.24 -20.96
CA VAL A 311 -10.17 23.67 -19.70
C VAL A 311 -9.64 22.25 -19.51
N ALA A 312 -9.71 21.40 -20.53
CA ALA A 312 -9.20 20.03 -20.46
C ALA A 312 -7.71 20.00 -20.15
N TYR A 313 -6.93 20.82 -20.85
CA TYR A 313 -5.50 20.98 -20.58
C TYR A 313 -5.24 21.37 -19.11
N THR A 314 -6.03 22.29 -18.56
CA THR A 314 -5.90 22.72 -17.17
C THR A 314 -6.28 21.63 -16.18
N ILE A 315 -7.36 20.88 -16.41
CA ILE A 315 -7.73 19.72 -15.59
C ILE A 315 -6.58 18.71 -15.57
N TRP A 316 -6.04 18.38 -16.74
CA TRP A 316 -4.97 17.38 -16.85
C TRP A 316 -3.66 17.84 -16.22
N ASN A 317 -3.31 19.12 -16.35
CA ASN A 317 -2.08 19.64 -15.77
C ASN A 317 -2.15 19.77 -14.24
N THR A 318 -3.34 20.03 -13.69
CA THR A 318 -3.49 20.37 -12.27
C THR A 318 -3.96 19.21 -11.39
N ALA A 319 -4.71 18.28 -11.94
CA ALA A 319 -5.39 17.24 -11.19
C ALA A 319 -5.11 15.81 -11.67
N VAL A 320 -4.77 15.62 -12.96
CA VAL A 320 -4.32 14.32 -13.47
C VAL A 320 -2.82 14.17 -13.20
N GLY A 321 -2.39 13.01 -12.70
CA GLY A 321 -0.95 12.79 -12.46
C GLY A 321 -0.61 11.42 -11.89
N GLY A 322 0.44 10.82 -12.46
CA GLY A 322 1.12 9.58 -12.04
C GLY A 322 0.34 8.30 -12.30
N THR A 323 0.98 7.29 -12.90
CA THR A 323 0.56 5.88 -12.71
C THR A 323 0.43 5.68 -11.20
N PRO A 324 -0.69 5.14 -10.68
CA PRO A 324 -0.81 4.96 -9.25
C PRO A 324 0.41 4.18 -8.78
N THR A 325 1.09 4.63 -7.73
CA THR A 325 2.17 3.84 -7.14
C THR A 325 1.59 2.47 -6.87
N ASN A 326 2.20 1.43 -7.44
CA ASN A 326 1.69 0.08 -7.28
C ASN A 326 1.47 -0.16 -5.78
N ASP A 327 0.36 -0.78 -5.42
CA ASP A 327 0.06 -1.09 -4.04
C ASP A 327 -0.72 -2.41 -3.98
N PHE A 328 -0.66 -3.06 -2.83
CA PHE A 328 -1.35 -4.31 -2.60
C PHE A 328 -1.76 -4.46 -1.13
N SER A 329 -2.69 -5.37 -0.89
CA SER A 329 -3.06 -5.87 0.43
C SER A 329 -2.48 -7.27 0.66
N LEU A 330 -2.30 -7.65 1.94
CA LEU A 330 -1.80 -8.95 2.36
C LEU A 330 -2.70 -9.50 3.47
N ALA A 331 -3.16 -10.74 3.35
CA ALA A 331 -3.94 -11.41 4.38
C ALA A 331 -3.51 -12.88 4.54
N VAL A 332 -3.63 -13.41 5.76
CA VAL A 332 -3.30 -14.80 6.10
C VAL A 332 -4.56 -15.51 6.59
N SER A 333 -4.86 -16.70 6.07
CA SER A 333 -6.02 -17.50 6.48
C SER A 333 -5.67 -19.00 6.54
N PRO A 334 -5.95 -19.69 7.66
CA PRO A 334 -6.44 -19.14 8.92
C PRO A 334 -5.40 -18.22 9.59
N THR A 335 -5.84 -17.30 10.46
CA THR A 335 -4.97 -16.37 11.21
C THR A 335 -4.27 -17.02 12.41
N SER A 336 -4.55 -18.29 12.69
CA SER A 336 -3.92 -19.06 13.75
C SER A 336 -3.84 -20.54 13.40
N GLY A 337 -2.95 -21.27 14.07
CA GLY A 337 -2.87 -22.72 13.98
C GLY A 337 -2.04 -23.32 15.12
N SER A 338 -2.16 -24.63 15.27
CA SER A 338 -1.47 -25.41 16.30
C SER A 338 -0.64 -26.50 15.66
N VAL A 339 0.56 -26.73 16.18
CA VAL A 339 1.47 -27.78 15.70
C VAL A 339 2.14 -28.46 16.88
N ALA A 340 2.19 -29.78 16.88
CA ALA A 340 3.01 -30.52 17.84
C ALA A 340 4.49 -30.42 17.43
N ARG A 341 5.42 -30.50 18.39
CA ARG A 341 6.85 -30.71 18.10
C ARG A 341 7.04 -31.88 17.10
N GLY A 342 7.85 -31.66 16.07
CA GLY A 342 8.06 -32.61 14.97
C GLY A 342 7.00 -32.56 13.86
N GLY A 343 5.94 -31.75 14.01
CA GLY A 343 4.88 -31.59 13.02
C GLY A 343 5.01 -30.33 12.17
N SER A 344 4.03 -30.15 11.27
CA SER A 344 3.84 -28.93 10.50
C SER A 344 2.36 -28.55 10.39
N THR A 345 2.11 -27.29 10.08
CA THR A 345 0.78 -26.75 9.75
C THR A 345 0.90 -25.76 8.60
N THR A 346 -0.21 -25.45 7.92
CA THR A 346 -0.22 -24.55 6.77
C THR A 346 -1.28 -23.45 6.90
N ALA A 347 -1.03 -22.32 6.21
CA ALA A 347 -2.00 -21.26 6.00
C ALA A 347 -1.84 -20.66 4.60
N THR A 348 -2.90 -20.07 4.05
CA THR A 348 -2.86 -19.37 2.77
C THR A 348 -2.53 -17.90 3.00
N VAL A 349 -1.51 -17.41 2.30
CA VAL A 349 -1.20 -15.98 2.19
C VAL A 349 -1.80 -15.48 0.88
N SER A 350 -2.76 -14.57 0.97
CA SER A 350 -3.43 -13.98 -0.18
C SER A 350 -3.01 -12.52 -0.35
N THR A 351 -2.90 -12.09 -1.60
CA THR A 351 -2.62 -10.71 -1.96
C THR A 351 -3.68 -10.20 -2.93
N ALA A 352 -3.96 -8.90 -2.91
CA ALA A 352 -4.77 -8.24 -3.93
C ALA A 352 -4.15 -6.89 -4.31
N THR A 353 -4.09 -6.58 -5.60
CA THR A 353 -3.68 -5.24 -6.08
C THR A 353 -4.70 -4.21 -5.62
N THR A 354 -4.27 -3.22 -4.85
CA THR A 354 -5.13 -2.15 -4.33
C THR A 354 -5.00 -0.86 -5.14
N SER A 355 -3.86 -0.67 -5.81
CA SER A 355 -3.58 0.49 -6.66
C SER A 355 -2.51 0.13 -7.70
N GLY A 356 -2.53 0.78 -8.85
CA GLY A 356 -1.52 0.59 -9.90
C GLY A 356 -1.64 -0.76 -10.62
N SER A 357 -0.51 -1.28 -11.11
CA SER A 357 -0.43 -2.58 -11.79
C SER A 357 -0.10 -3.72 -10.84
N ALA A 358 -0.52 -4.93 -11.21
CA ALA A 358 -0.14 -6.14 -10.50
C ALA A 358 1.40 -6.27 -10.47
N GLN A 359 1.94 -6.64 -9.32
CA GLN A 359 3.36 -6.55 -9.02
C GLN A 359 3.88 -7.80 -8.32
N THR A 360 5.17 -8.08 -8.44
CA THR A 360 5.81 -9.16 -7.66
C THR A 360 5.87 -8.77 -6.18
N VAL A 361 5.34 -9.64 -5.33
CA VAL A 361 5.35 -9.53 -3.87
C VAL A 361 6.19 -10.68 -3.32
N SER A 362 7.37 -10.39 -2.77
CA SER A 362 8.21 -11.36 -2.07
C SER A 362 7.70 -11.59 -0.65
N LEU A 363 7.59 -12.84 -0.23
CA LEU A 363 7.05 -13.22 1.07
C LEU A 363 8.16 -13.62 2.04
N SER A 364 8.07 -13.14 3.28
CA SER A 364 8.97 -13.50 4.37
C SER A 364 8.21 -13.57 5.70
N ALA A 365 8.83 -14.14 6.72
CA ALA A 365 8.27 -14.24 8.06
C ALA A 365 9.31 -13.90 9.12
N SER A 366 8.85 -13.35 10.24
CA SER A 366 9.66 -13.08 11.43
C SER A 366 8.86 -13.42 12.69
N GLY A 367 9.52 -13.50 13.85
CA GLY A 367 8.87 -13.82 15.13
C GLY A 367 8.62 -15.32 15.38
N ALA A 368 9.14 -16.20 14.53
CA ALA A 368 9.13 -17.63 14.79
C ALA A 368 10.04 -17.97 16.00
N PRO A 369 9.59 -18.81 16.96
CA PRO A 369 10.42 -19.20 18.11
C PRO A 369 11.54 -20.17 17.72
N SER A 370 12.47 -20.42 18.65
CA SER A 370 13.57 -21.37 18.42
C SER A 370 13.02 -22.77 18.08
N GLY A 371 13.58 -23.37 17.03
CA GLY A 371 13.17 -24.68 16.49
C GLY A 371 11.94 -24.64 15.58
N VAL A 372 11.38 -23.47 15.25
CA VAL A 372 10.32 -23.32 14.24
C VAL A 372 10.87 -22.69 12.97
N THR A 373 10.49 -23.23 11.81
CA THR A 373 10.79 -22.68 10.50
C THR A 373 9.51 -22.32 9.75
N VAL A 374 9.57 -21.28 8.92
CA VAL A 374 8.45 -20.82 8.08
C VAL A 374 8.93 -20.74 6.63
N SER A 375 8.17 -21.33 5.71
CA SER A 375 8.45 -21.28 4.27
C SER A 375 7.19 -20.94 3.47
N PHE A 376 7.38 -20.44 2.25
CA PHE A 376 6.30 -20.05 1.34
C PHE A 376 6.47 -20.74 -0.01
N SER A 377 5.38 -21.28 -0.55
CA SER A 377 5.34 -21.89 -1.89
C SER A 377 4.16 -21.33 -2.69
N PRO A 378 4.42 -20.50 -3.72
CA PRO A 378 5.73 -19.94 -4.11
C PRO A 378 6.26 -18.91 -3.09
N SER A 379 7.57 -18.61 -3.13
CA SER A 379 8.20 -17.60 -2.26
C SER A 379 7.90 -16.15 -2.65
N SER A 380 7.32 -15.95 -3.83
CA SER A 380 6.77 -14.68 -4.28
C SER A 380 5.55 -14.92 -5.17
N VAL A 381 4.63 -13.95 -5.20
CA VAL A 381 3.42 -13.99 -6.02
C VAL A 381 3.28 -12.70 -6.80
N THR A 382 2.59 -12.73 -7.93
CA THR A 382 2.04 -11.50 -8.52
C THR A 382 0.83 -11.08 -7.70
N SER A 383 0.72 -9.82 -7.29
CA SER A 383 -0.38 -9.32 -6.46
C SER A 383 -1.74 -9.62 -7.10
N GLY A 384 -2.65 -10.21 -6.32
CA GLY A 384 -3.86 -10.90 -6.82
C GLY A 384 -3.73 -12.44 -6.75
N GLY A 385 -2.51 -12.95 -6.62
CA GLY A 385 -2.19 -14.36 -6.38
C GLY A 385 -2.11 -14.71 -4.89
N SER A 386 -1.85 -15.98 -4.62
CA SER A 386 -1.69 -16.51 -3.27
C SER A 386 -0.54 -17.51 -3.18
N ALA A 387 -0.03 -17.71 -1.97
CA ALA A 387 1.00 -18.69 -1.64
C ALA A 387 0.58 -19.52 -0.43
N THR A 388 1.08 -20.75 -0.37
CA THR A 388 0.95 -21.59 0.84
C THR A 388 2.12 -21.28 1.77
N MET A 389 1.81 -20.83 2.99
CA MET A 389 2.75 -20.74 4.09
C MET A 389 2.76 -22.08 4.84
N THR A 390 3.94 -22.66 5.06
CA THR A 390 4.15 -23.85 5.88
C THR A 390 4.96 -23.48 7.10
N VAL A 391 4.45 -23.84 8.28
CA VAL A 391 5.12 -23.64 9.57
C VAL A 391 5.47 -25.02 10.12
N SER A 392 6.76 -25.29 10.32
CA SER A 392 7.28 -26.58 10.78
C SER A 392 7.97 -26.42 12.12
N ALA A 393 7.64 -27.27 13.09
CA ALA A 393 8.27 -27.32 14.39
C ALA A 393 9.22 -28.53 14.48
N SER A 394 10.48 -28.30 14.84
CA SER A 394 11.41 -29.39 15.17
C SER A 394 10.94 -30.16 16.41
N SER A 395 11.57 -31.30 16.68
CA SER A 395 11.38 -32.04 17.93
C SER A 395 11.83 -31.26 19.18
N SER A 396 12.64 -30.21 19.01
CA SER A 396 13.16 -29.34 20.08
C SER A 396 12.51 -27.95 20.11
N ALA A 397 11.46 -27.71 19.31
CA ALA A 397 10.85 -26.39 19.18
C ALA A 397 10.35 -25.83 20.51
N THR A 398 10.46 -24.53 20.74
CA THR A 398 9.96 -23.91 21.98
C THR A 398 8.44 -24.02 22.04
N THR A 399 7.89 -24.54 23.13
CA THR A 399 6.44 -24.67 23.35
C THR A 399 5.83 -23.36 23.83
N GLY A 400 4.57 -23.13 23.49
CA GLY A 400 3.84 -21.91 23.85
C GLY A 400 3.10 -21.31 22.66
N THR A 401 2.55 -20.12 22.87
CA THR A 401 1.86 -19.35 21.82
C THR A 401 2.73 -18.17 21.39
N PHE A 402 2.94 -18.04 20.08
CA PHE A 402 3.83 -17.06 19.47
C PHE A 402 3.12 -16.34 18.32
N THR A 403 3.49 -15.10 18.07
CA THR A 403 3.00 -14.33 16.93
C THR A 403 4.07 -14.30 15.84
N ILE A 404 3.77 -14.93 14.71
CA ILE A 404 4.57 -14.83 13.50
C ILE A 404 4.05 -13.64 12.69
N THR A 405 4.95 -12.75 12.27
CA THR A 405 4.62 -11.64 11.37
C THR A 405 5.01 -12.03 9.95
N VAL A 406 4.01 -12.24 9.09
CA VAL A 406 4.18 -12.45 7.66
C VAL A 406 4.32 -11.09 7.00
N THR A 407 5.37 -10.92 6.20
CA THR A 407 5.68 -9.68 5.48
C THR A 407 5.66 -9.94 3.98
N GLY A 408 4.87 -9.17 3.25
CA GLY A 408 4.92 -9.07 1.80
C GLY A 408 5.65 -7.79 1.40
N THR A 409 6.64 -7.91 0.52
CA THR A 409 7.44 -6.79 0.01
C THR A 409 7.28 -6.69 -1.50
N GLY A 410 6.68 -5.59 -1.96
CA GLY A 410 6.66 -5.16 -3.36
C GLY A 410 7.15 -3.71 -3.45
N SER A 411 6.41 -2.86 -4.15
CA SER A 411 6.56 -1.39 -4.10
C SER A 411 6.18 -0.77 -2.75
N ALA A 412 5.38 -1.49 -1.95
CA ALA A 412 5.10 -1.19 -0.55
C ALA A 412 5.37 -2.44 0.32
N THR A 413 5.48 -2.26 1.64
CA THR A 413 5.58 -3.38 2.60
C THR A 413 4.26 -3.53 3.34
N ARG A 414 3.72 -4.75 3.39
CA ARG A 414 2.48 -5.10 4.10
C ARG A 414 2.74 -6.25 5.06
N THR A 415 2.07 -6.24 6.21
CA THR A 415 2.24 -7.26 7.24
C THR A 415 0.91 -7.85 7.67
N ALA A 416 0.91 -9.14 8.00
CA ALA A 416 -0.21 -9.85 8.60
C ALA A 416 0.28 -10.76 9.72
N GLY A 417 -0.45 -10.79 10.84
CA GLY A 417 -0.12 -11.63 11.98
C GLY A 417 -0.68 -13.06 11.84
N TYR A 418 0.09 -14.04 12.27
CA TYR A 418 -0.32 -15.44 12.41
C TYR A 418 0.01 -15.92 13.82
N THR A 419 -0.99 -16.41 14.56
CA THR A 419 -0.80 -16.93 15.92
C THR A 419 -0.51 -18.42 15.87
N LEU A 420 0.72 -18.82 16.21
CA LEU A 420 1.16 -20.21 16.28
C LEU A 420 1.10 -20.71 17.72
N THR A 421 0.47 -21.86 17.95
CA THR A 421 0.63 -22.61 19.20
C THR A 421 1.48 -23.85 18.96
N VAL A 422 2.64 -23.93 19.61
CA VAL A 422 3.51 -25.11 19.59
C VAL A 422 3.19 -25.97 20.81
N THR A 423 2.67 -27.17 20.57
CA THR A 423 2.29 -28.14 21.60
C THR A 423 3.31 -29.26 21.71
N GLY A 424 3.35 -29.91 22.87
CA GLY A 424 4.20 -31.07 23.11
C GLY A 424 4.70 -31.13 24.55
N THR A 425 4.73 -32.33 25.12
CA THR A 425 5.28 -32.63 26.46
C THR A 425 6.77 -33.00 26.45
N GLY A 426 7.41 -33.06 25.27
CA GLY A 426 8.77 -33.57 25.10
C GLY A 426 9.86 -32.51 25.22
N GLY A 427 10.02 -31.89 26.38
CA GLY A 427 11.32 -31.35 26.79
C GLY A 427 12.02 -32.45 27.58
N CYS A 428 13.35 -32.54 27.53
CA CYS A 428 14.07 -33.41 28.46
C CYS A 428 13.73 -32.97 29.89
N ALA A 429 12.83 -33.67 30.57
CA ALA A 429 12.69 -33.60 32.01
C ALA A 429 13.89 -34.35 32.58
N GLY A 430 15.07 -33.70 32.54
CA GLY A 430 16.31 -34.26 33.06
C GLY A 430 16.10 -34.80 34.47
N GLY A 431 16.71 -35.92 34.81
CA GLY A 431 16.46 -36.59 36.08
C GLY A 431 16.99 -38.02 36.17
N GLN A 432 16.83 -38.57 37.36
CA GLN A 432 17.11 -39.97 37.69
C GLN A 432 15.92 -40.84 37.28
N LEU A 433 16.13 -41.87 36.46
CA LEU A 433 15.06 -42.73 35.93
C LEU A 433 14.95 -44.08 36.66
N ILE A 434 15.96 -44.50 37.41
CA ILE A 434 15.91 -45.72 38.22
C ILE A 434 15.17 -45.42 39.51
N VAL A 435 14.21 -46.26 39.84
CA VAL A 435 13.54 -46.26 41.14
C VAL A 435 14.16 -47.35 42.01
N ASN A 436 14.31 -47.07 43.30
CA ASN A 436 14.89 -48.01 44.27
C ASN A 436 16.29 -48.51 43.86
N GLY A 437 17.15 -47.58 43.39
CA GLY A 437 18.48 -47.91 42.88
C GLY A 437 19.46 -48.50 43.91
N GLY A 438 19.29 -48.14 45.19
CA GLY A 438 20.01 -48.73 46.33
C GLY A 438 19.27 -49.88 47.01
N PHE A 439 18.18 -50.38 46.41
CA PHE A 439 17.44 -51.58 46.86
C PHE A 439 16.79 -51.53 48.26
N GLU A 440 16.84 -50.40 48.97
CA GLU A 440 16.28 -50.20 50.32
C GLU A 440 14.76 -50.44 50.42
N SER A 441 14.02 -50.38 49.30
CA SER A 441 12.59 -50.74 49.25
C SER A 441 12.35 -52.21 48.89
N GLY A 442 13.35 -53.08 49.11
CA GLY A 442 13.30 -54.50 48.77
C GLY A 442 13.27 -54.73 47.25
N SER A 443 12.58 -55.79 46.81
CA SER A 443 12.61 -56.20 45.40
C SER A 443 11.75 -55.35 44.47
N SER A 444 10.80 -54.54 44.92
CA SER A 444 9.98 -53.72 44.01
C SER A 444 10.70 -52.41 43.64
N PRO A 445 10.73 -51.96 42.37
CA PRO A 445 10.11 -52.53 41.15
C PRO A 445 11.06 -53.43 40.33
N TRP A 446 12.09 -53.98 40.95
CA TRP A 446 13.05 -54.88 40.31
C TRP A 446 12.48 -56.28 40.07
N THR A 447 12.90 -56.89 38.96
CA THR A 447 12.75 -58.33 38.73
C THR A 447 14.10 -58.97 38.95
N ALA A 448 14.23 -59.83 39.96
CA ALA A 448 15.49 -60.49 40.30
C ALA A 448 15.28 -61.98 40.59
N THR A 449 16.34 -62.79 40.47
CA THR A 449 16.35 -64.15 41.02
C THR A 449 16.08 -64.08 42.53
N SER A 450 15.33 -65.06 43.06
CA SER A 450 14.94 -65.06 44.48
C SER A 450 16.18 -65.05 45.38
N GLY A 451 16.26 -64.07 46.29
CA GLY A 451 17.38 -63.91 47.22
C GLY A 451 18.47 -62.93 46.76
N VAL A 452 18.49 -62.53 45.49
CA VAL A 452 19.52 -61.60 44.96
C VAL A 452 19.44 -60.23 45.66
N ILE A 453 18.24 -59.67 45.81
CA ILE A 453 18.07 -58.41 46.56
C ILE A 453 17.97 -58.75 48.05
N THR A 454 19.01 -58.38 48.81
CA THR A 454 19.19 -58.86 50.19
C THR A 454 19.93 -57.87 51.09
N ASN A 455 19.66 -57.93 52.39
CA ASN A 455 20.41 -57.24 53.44
C ASN A 455 21.31 -58.18 54.26
N ASP A 456 21.62 -59.37 53.73
CA ASP A 456 22.50 -60.35 54.36
C ASP A 456 23.89 -59.77 54.67
N SER A 457 24.44 -60.05 55.86
CA SER A 457 25.73 -59.52 56.30
C SER A 457 26.96 -60.15 55.65
N GLY A 458 26.80 -61.23 54.87
CA GLY A 458 27.89 -61.93 54.17
C GLY A 458 28.58 -61.09 53.10
N GLN A 459 27.89 -60.07 52.58
CA GLN A 459 28.48 -59.03 51.73
C GLN A 459 28.01 -57.65 52.23
N ALA A 460 28.90 -56.66 52.24
CA ALA A 460 28.53 -55.31 52.66
C ALA A 460 27.79 -54.58 51.54
N ALA A 461 26.70 -53.88 51.86
CA ALA A 461 26.12 -52.87 50.96
C ALA A 461 27.09 -51.68 50.84
N ARG A 462 27.05 -50.96 49.70
CA ARG A 462 27.83 -49.74 49.53
C ARG A 462 27.19 -48.60 50.31
N SER A 463 25.88 -48.46 50.20
CA SER A 463 25.08 -47.49 50.93
C SER A 463 23.86 -48.19 51.53
N GLY A 464 23.30 -47.64 52.62
CA GLY A 464 22.14 -48.27 53.26
C GLY A 464 22.43 -49.66 53.83
N SER A 465 21.47 -50.57 53.70
CA SER A 465 21.52 -51.94 54.24
C SER A 465 21.26 -53.02 53.18
N TYR A 466 20.63 -52.67 52.05
CA TYR A 466 20.30 -53.60 50.97
C TYR A 466 21.29 -53.47 49.80
N LYS A 467 21.39 -54.55 49.02
CA LYS A 467 22.20 -54.64 47.80
C LYS A 467 21.60 -55.70 46.89
N ALA A 468 22.03 -55.75 45.64
CA ALA A 468 21.82 -56.91 44.79
C ALA A 468 23.09 -57.76 44.75
N TRP A 469 23.03 -58.96 45.33
CA TRP A 469 24.13 -59.92 45.35
C TRP A 469 23.79 -61.06 44.39
N LEU A 470 24.52 -61.16 43.29
CA LEU A 470 24.41 -62.21 42.30
C LEU A 470 25.56 -63.21 42.48
N ASP A 471 25.27 -64.49 42.32
CA ASP A 471 26.20 -65.62 42.42
C ASP A 471 26.89 -65.72 43.82
N GLY A 472 28.05 -66.38 43.91
CA GLY A 472 28.80 -66.57 45.16
C GLY A 472 28.56 -67.92 45.84
N TYR A 473 28.07 -68.91 45.09
CA TYR A 473 27.69 -70.22 45.59
C TYR A 473 28.85 -71.22 45.58
N GLY A 474 29.89 -70.99 44.76
CA GLY A 474 30.93 -71.98 44.51
C GLY A 474 30.40 -73.24 43.82
N SER A 475 29.38 -73.07 42.96
CA SER A 475 28.80 -74.11 42.11
C SER A 475 28.03 -73.45 40.97
N SER A 476 27.71 -74.20 39.90
CA SER A 476 27.10 -73.60 38.72
C SER A 476 25.77 -72.93 39.03
N HIS A 477 25.74 -71.61 38.90
CA HIS A 477 24.57 -70.80 39.19
C HIS A 477 24.39 -69.70 38.15
N THR A 478 23.18 -69.15 38.04
CA THR A 478 22.91 -68.01 37.18
C THR A 478 21.88 -67.14 37.84
N ASP A 479 22.33 -65.99 38.33
CA ASP A 479 21.48 -64.96 38.89
C ASP A 479 21.15 -63.85 37.89
N SER A 480 20.02 -63.19 38.10
CA SER A 480 19.64 -62.04 37.30
C SER A 480 19.00 -60.93 38.12
N LEU A 481 19.16 -59.71 37.63
CA LEU A 481 18.56 -58.48 38.17
C LEU A 481 18.15 -57.60 36.99
N ALA A 482 16.92 -57.06 37.00
CA ALA A 482 16.46 -56.20 35.92
C ALA A 482 15.44 -55.13 36.36
N GLN A 483 15.47 -53.99 35.69
CA GLN A 483 14.44 -52.95 35.75
C GLN A 483 14.23 -52.34 34.36
N THR A 484 12.99 -52.04 34.01
CA THR A 484 12.63 -51.37 32.75
C THR A 484 12.53 -49.86 32.97
N VAL A 485 13.16 -49.07 32.09
CA VAL A 485 13.15 -47.60 32.14
C VAL A 485 12.77 -47.02 30.77
N SER A 486 12.02 -45.91 30.76
CA SER A 486 11.68 -45.15 29.56
C SER A 486 12.62 -43.95 29.42
N LEU A 487 13.50 -43.98 28.42
CA LEU A 487 14.45 -42.90 28.14
C LEU A 487 13.75 -41.81 27.33
N PRO A 488 13.69 -40.55 27.80
CA PRO A 488 13.13 -39.46 27.01
C PRO A 488 13.94 -39.23 25.72
N ALA A 489 13.33 -38.61 24.71
CA ALA A 489 14.06 -38.15 23.53
C ALA A 489 14.61 -36.73 23.77
N GLY A 490 15.74 -36.41 23.13
CA GLY A 490 16.23 -35.02 23.06
C GLY A 490 16.99 -34.49 24.28
N CYS A 491 17.39 -35.34 25.23
CA CYS A 491 18.39 -34.98 26.26
C CYS A 491 19.81 -34.92 25.66
N ALA A 492 20.68 -34.10 26.27
CA ALA A 492 22.09 -33.97 25.87
C ALA A 492 22.96 -35.14 26.35
N SER A 493 22.50 -35.86 27.39
CA SER A 493 23.23 -36.95 28.03
C SER A 493 22.30 -38.07 28.52
N TYR A 494 22.81 -39.31 28.49
CA TYR A 494 22.14 -40.50 29.00
C TYR A 494 23.19 -41.44 29.61
N THR A 495 23.21 -41.57 30.93
CA THR A 495 24.24 -42.33 31.63
C THR A 495 23.63 -43.31 32.62
N LEU A 496 23.80 -44.60 32.37
CA LEU A 496 23.67 -45.63 33.39
C LEU A 496 24.94 -45.63 34.24
N ALA A 497 24.81 -45.57 35.57
CA ALA A 497 25.89 -45.83 36.50
C ALA A 497 25.44 -46.79 37.60
N PHE A 498 26.34 -47.64 38.07
CA PHE A 498 26.12 -48.55 39.20
C PHE A 498 27.45 -48.84 39.88
N TRP A 499 27.40 -49.24 41.14
CA TRP A 499 28.58 -49.63 41.89
C TRP A 499 28.67 -51.13 41.95
N LEU A 500 29.84 -51.67 41.66
CA LEU A 500 30.10 -53.10 41.58
C LEU A 500 31.26 -53.46 42.50
N HIS A 501 31.01 -54.34 43.45
CA HIS A 501 32.02 -55.07 44.21
C HIS A 501 32.08 -56.51 43.69
N ILE A 502 33.29 -57.02 43.49
CA ILE A 502 33.52 -58.39 43.04
C ILE A 502 34.45 -59.03 44.06
N ASP A 503 33.95 -60.08 44.71
CA ASP A 503 34.67 -60.87 45.70
C ASP A 503 34.80 -62.29 45.18
N THR A 504 36.02 -62.80 45.05
CA THR A 504 36.27 -64.08 44.39
C THR A 504 37.31 -64.90 45.14
N ALA A 505 37.05 -66.20 45.23
CA ALA A 505 38.05 -67.19 45.69
C ALA A 505 38.97 -67.65 44.56
N GLU A 506 38.67 -67.27 43.30
CA GLU A 506 39.53 -67.55 42.15
C GLU A 506 40.87 -66.82 42.28
N THR A 507 41.96 -67.56 42.05
CA THR A 507 43.34 -67.01 42.13
C THR A 507 43.97 -66.78 40.77
N THR A 508 43.26 -67.13 39.68
CA THR A 508 43.73 -66.91 38.32
C THR A 508 43.78 -65.43 37.99
N THR A 509 44.80 -65.03 37.21
CA THR A 509 44.92 -63.66 36.68
C THR A 509 44.61 -63.59 35.19
N SER A 510 44.28 -64.72 34.55
CA SER A 510 44.12 -64.81 33.09
C SER A 510 42.81 -65.41 32.62
N THR A 511 42.11 -66.17 33.47
CA THR A 511 40.89 -66.88 33.08
C THR A 511 39.65 -66.26 33.71
N ALA A 512 38.69 -65.87 32.87
CA ALA A 512 37.40 -65.37 33.30
C ALA A 512 36.41 -66.54 33.43
N TYR A 513 36.43 -67.22 34.58
CA TYR A 513 35.56 -68.35 34.88
C TYR A 513 34.11 -67.86 35.05
N ASP A 514 33.90 -66.96 36.00
CA ASP A 514 32.59 -66.40 36.32
C ASP A 514 32.40 -65.04 35.68
N LYS A 515 31.20 -64.74 35.20
CA LYS A 515 30.94 -63.52 34.42
C LYS A 515 29.65 -62.84 34.82
N LEU A 516 29.72 -61.52 34.94
CA LEU A 516 28.58 -60.62 35.01
C LEU A 516 28.42 -59.91 33.67
N THR A 517 27.27 -60.09 33.01
CA THR A 517 26.92 -59.34 31.80
C THR A 517 25.89 -58.27 32.09
N VAL A 518 26.10 -57.06 31.55
CA VAL A 518 25.15 -55.95 31.61
C VAL A 518 24.53 -55.79 30.24
N GLN A 519 23.20 -55.79 30.18
CA GLN A 519 22.43 -55.72 28.95
C GLN A 519 21.45 -54.54 28.97
N VAL A 520 21.25 -53.93 27.81
CA VAL A 520 20.26 -52.88 27.57
C VAL A 520 19.40 -53.30 26.39
N GLY A 521 18.10 -53.51 26.62
CA GLY A 521 17.17 -53.96 25.58
C GLY A 521 17.58 -55.29 24.93
N GLY A 522 18.29 -56.16 25.67
CA GLY A 522 18.81 -57.44 25.19
C GLY A 522 20.20 -57.41 24.54
N THR A 523 20.79 -56.22 24.33
CA THR A 523 22.17 -56.08 23.83
C THR A 523 23.16 -56.00 24.99
N THR A 524 24.21 -56.82 24.99
CA THR A 524 25.30 -56.74 25.98
C THR A 524 26.13 -55.47 25.78
N VAL A 525 26.19 -54.62 26.79
CA VAL A 525 26.89 -53.33 26.78
C VAL A 525 28.15 -53.32 27.65
N ALA A 526 28.27 -54.26 28.59
CA ALA A 526 29.48 -54.46 29.39
C ALA A 526 29.54 -55.92 29.90
N THR A 527 30.76 -56.40 30.16
CA THR A 527 31.02 -57.69 30.79
C THR A 527 32.11 -57.52 31.84
N TYR A 528 31.89 -58.10 33.02
CA TYR A 528 32.85 -58.21 34.11
C TYR A 528 33.05 -59.68 34.49
N SER A 529 34.14 -59.99 35.19
CA SER A 529 34.42 -61.33 35.69
C SER A 529 35.19 -61.31 37.00
N ASN A 530 35.49 -62.50 37.54
CA ASN A 530 36.44 -62.72 38.63
C ASN A 530 37.78 -61.97 38.43
N LEU A 531 38.25 -61.80 37.18
CA LEU A 531 39.46 -61.05 36.85
C LEU A 531 39.35 -59.53 37.11
N ASN A 532 38.15 -59.02 37.36
CA ASN A 532 37.91 -57.61 37.67
C ASN A 532 37.77 -57.34 39.18
N ALA A 533 38.06 -58.34 40.03
CA ALA A 533 38.09 -58.20 41.47
C ALA A 533 39.06 -57.08 41.89
N ALA A 534 38.58 -56.23 42.80
CA ALA A 534 39.31 -55.11 43.36
C ALA A 534 38.80 -54.83 44.78
N SER A 535 39.61 -54.13 45.58
CA SER A 535 39.19 -53.73 46.92
C SER A 535 37.98 -52.80 46.86
N GLY A 536 36.91 -53.16 47.58
CA GLY A 536 35.70 -52.38 47.70
C GLY A 536 34.88 -52.24 46.40
N TYR A 537 33.94 -51.31 46.42
CA TYR A 537 33.06 -51.02 45.29
C TYR A 537 33.73 -50.11 44.25
N GLN A 538 33.54 -50.44 42.97
CA GLN A 538 34.00 -49.65 41.82
C GLN A 538 32.80 -49.14 41.03
N GLN A 539 32.76 -47.85 40.71
CA GLN A 539 31.69 -47.31 39.87
C GLN A 539 31.89 -47.71 38.41
N ARG A 540 30.82 -48.15 37.77
CA ARG A 540 30.74 -48.51 36.35
C ARG A 540 29.72 -47.62 35.66
N THR A 541 30.02 -47.22 34.44
CA THR A 541 29.15 -46.34 33.64
C THR A 541 28.95 -46.85 32.23
N VAL A 542 27.75 -46.70 31.68
CA VAL A 542 27.41 -47.03 30.28
C VAL A 542 26.66 -45.86 29.66
N ASN A 543 27.05 -45.46 28.45
CA ASN A 543 26.34 -44.45 27.66
C ASN A 543 25.10 -45.07 27.03
N LEU A 544 23.93 -44.49 27.30
CA LEU A 544 22.64 -44.95 26.79
C LEU A 544 22.09 -44.11 25.63
N ALA A 545 22.86 -43.17 25.07
CA ALA A 545 22.39 -42.25 24.03
C ALA A 545 21.82 -42.97 22.79
N GLY A 546 22.34 -44.15 22.45
CA GLY A 546 21.82 -44.98 21.36
C GLY A 546 20.38 -45.50 21.56
N TYR A 547 19.85 -45.37 22.78
CA TYR A 547 18.51 -45.82 23.18
C TYR A 547 17.57 -44.64 23.49
N ALA A 548 17.95 -43.40 23.14
CA ALA A 548 17.13 -42.21 23.37
C ALA A 548 15.73 -42.35 22.74
N GLY A 549 14.69 -41.98 23.49
CA GLY A 549 13.28 -42.11 23.08
C GLY A 549 12.70 -43.52 23.16
N GLN A 550 13.44 -44.51 23.68
CA GLN A 550 13.00 -45.91 23.79
C GLN A 550 12.72 -46.32 25.25
N THR A 551 11.88 -47.33 25.41
CA THR A 551 11.74 -48.04 26.69
C THR A 551 12.60 -49.30 26.65
N VAL A 552 13.56 -49.41 27.56
CA VAL A 552 14.57 -50.48 27.58
C VAL A 552 14.62 -51.17 28.93
N THR A 553 14.86 -52.48 28.91
CA THR A 553 15.18 -53.24 30.12
C THR A 553 16.68 -53.23 30.34
N LEU A 554 17.10 -52.75 31.51
CA LEU A 554 18.46 -52.91 32.00
C LEU A 554 18.51 -54.24 32.74
N LYS A 555 19.45 -55.10 32.38
CA LYS A 555 19.57 -56.43 32.98
C LYS A 555 21.02 -56.75 33.30
N TRP A 556 21.25 -57.25 34.50
CA TRP A 556 22.48 -57.91 34.91
C TRP A 556 22.23 -59.41 34.97
N THR A 557 23.16 -60.19 34.44
CA THR A 557 23.15 -61.65 34.53
C THR A 557 24.51 -62.11 35.00
N GLY A 558 24.55 -62.66 36.21
CA GLY A 558 25.69 -63.36 36.77
C GLY A 558 25.66 -64.82 36.33
N VAL A 559 26.81 -65.39 36.00
CA VAL A 559 26.97 -66.81 35.69
C VAL A 559 28.23 -67.28 36.39
N GLU A 560 28.05 -68.23 37.30
CA GLU A 560 29.11 -68.91 38.04
C GLU A 560 29.34 -70.31 37.47
N ASP A 561 30.59 -70.75 37.41
CA ASP A 561 30.93 -72.11 36.99
C ASP A 561 30.84 -73.11 38.16
N ALA A 562 31.23 -74.37 37.95
CA ALA A 562 31.04 -75.44 38.93
C ALA A 562 32.03 -75.44 40.12
N SER A 563 32.82 -74.36 40.32
CA SER A 563 34.00 -74.40 41.19
C SER A 563 34.11 -73.26 42.23
N LEU A 564 35.19 -72.48 42.24
CA LEU A 564 35.44 -71.47 43.29
C LEU A 564 34.44 -70.32 43.18
N GLN A 565 34.10 -69.70 44.31
CA GLN A 565 33.04 -68.70 44.30
C GLN A 565 33.47 -67.38 43.67
N THR A 566 32.55 -66.72 42.96
CA THR A 566 32.63 -65.30 42.64
C THR A 566 31.30 -64.61 42.89
N SER A 567 31.30 -63.66 43.82
CA SER A 567 30.17 -62.80 44.15
C SER A 567 30.21 -61.51 43.36
N PHE A 568 29.12 -61.18 42.67
CA PHE A 568 28.92 -59.88 42.02
C PHE A 568 27.89 -59.06 42.78
N VAL A 569 28.37 -58.07 43.54
CA VAL A 569 27.53 -57.24 44.41
C VAL A 569 27.32 -55.86 43.79
N ILE A 570 26.08 -55.56 43.45
CA ILE A 570 25.66 -54.33 42.78
C ILE A 570 24.90 -53.45 43.78
N ASP A 571 25.21 -52.15 43.77
CA ASP A 571 24.52 -51.15 44.57
C ASP A 571 24.42 -49.79 43.87
N ASP A 572 23.53 -48.93 44.36
CA ASP A 572 23.33 -47.54 43.94
C ASP A 572 23.20 -47.36 42.41
N VAL A 573 22.29 -48.11 41.80
CA VAL A 573 22.03 -48.05 40.35
C VAL A 573 21.29 -46.76 39.99
N THR A 574 21.77 -46.09 38.94
CA THR A 574 21.27 -44.80 38.47
C THR A 574 21.22 -44.76 36.95
N VAL A 575 20.18 -44.17 36.38
CA VAL A 575 20.14 -43.67 35.00
C VAL A 575 19.86 -42.18 35.07
N GLN A 576 20.88 -41.38 34.82
CA GLN A 576 20.76 -39.93 34.76
C GLN A 576 20.61 -39.48 33.31
N VAL A 577 19.58 -38.67 33.05
CA VAL A 577 19.40 -37.95 31.78
C VAL A 577 19.41 -36.45 32.03
N GLY A 578 19.93 -35.67 31.08
CA GLY A 578 20.10 -34.22 31.23
C GLY A 578 20.45 -33.52 29.94
#